data_AF-A0A938RJ64-F1
#
_entry.id   AF-A0A938RJ64-F1
#
_cell.length_a   1.000
_cell.length_b   1.000
_cell.length_c   1.000
_cell.angle_alpha   90.00
_cell.angle_beta   90.00
_cell.angle_gamma   90.00
#
_symmetry.space_group_name_H-M   'P 1'
#
loop_
_entity.id
_entity.type
_entity.pdbx_description
1 polymer ?
#
loop_
_entity_poly.entity_id
_entity_poly.type
_entity_poly.pdbx_seq_one_letter_code
_entity_poly.pdbx_strand_id
1 'polypeptide(L)'
;MELKSVKEVKPGMRGRPAKVWITLAVAAILVGGALTAGFLYLKDLQGLYLGLLRIRNTFSFFVLGQKPHFYALIIEKNGKDYRLTSRDFFEVSYRDEFVIKEAVTDVLYGGGVTVDLDG
;
A
#
# COMPACT_ATOMS: atom_id res chain seq x y z
N MET A 1 -54.58 -28.67 43.47
CA MET A 1 -54.34 -28.88 42.03
C MET A 1 -53.57 -27.66 41.52
N GLU A 2 -52.24 -27.76 41.50
CA GLU A 2 -51.37 -26.69 41.00
C GLU A 2 -51.19 -26.83 39.48
N LEU A 3 -51.57 -25.79 38.74
CA LEU A 3 -51.26 -25.69 37.32
C LEU A 3 -49.88 -25.03 37.17
N LYS A 4 -48.86 -25.85 36.94
CA LYS A 4 -47.51 -25.37 36.60
C LYS A 4 -47.52 -24.70 35.24
N SER A 5 -47.18 -23.41 35.25
CA SER A 5 -46.87 -22.58 34.09
C SER A 5 -45.79 -23.24 33.22
N VAL A 6 -46.14 -23.57 31.98
CA VAL A 6 -45.18 -24.00 30.94
C VAL A 6 -44.45 -22.75 30.46
N LYS A 7 -43.20 -22.61 30.87
CA LYS A 7 -42.28 -21.56 30.41
C LYS A 7 -41.75 -21.98 29.03
N GLU A 8 -42.18 -21.29 27.98
CA GLU A 8 -41.64 -21.50 26.63
C GLU A 8 -40.14 -21.20 26.60
N VAL A 9 -39.35 -22.22 26.24
CA VAL A 9 -37.92 -22.09 25.99
C VAL A 9 -37.74 -21.54 24.58
N LYS A 10 -37.43 -20.24 24.46
CA LYS A 10 -36.99 -19.66 23.18
C LYS A 10 -35.72 -20.40 22.71
N PRO A 11 -35.65 -20.82 21.43
CA PRO A 11 -34.46 -21.49 20.93
C PRO A 11 -33.30 -20.50 20.92
N GLY A 12 -32.28 -20.80 21.72
CA GLY A 12 -31.05 -20.02 21.75
C GLY A 12 -30.42 -20.01 20.36
N MET A 13 -30.37 -18.85 19.72
CA MET A 13 -29.43 -18.61 18.64
C MET A 13 -28.03 -18.80 19.24
N ARG A 14 -27.44 -19.98 19.02
CA ARG A 14 -26.01 -20.21 19.22
C ARG A 14 -25.28 -19.23 18.32
N GLY A 15 -24.90 -18.08 18.88
CA GLY A 15 -24.08 -17.09 18.21
C GLY A 15 -22.83 -17.78 17.68
N ARG A 16 -22.69 -17.85 16.35
CA ARG A 16 -21.44 -18.29 15.72
C ARG A 16 -20.31 -17.49 16.36
N PRO A 17 -19.20 -18.12 16.76
CA PRO A 17 -18.15 -17.42 17.50
C PRO A 17 -17.68 -16.23 16.66
N ALA A 18 -17.51 -15.07 17.29
CA ALA A 18 -17.17 -13.80 16.63
C ALA A 18 -16.01 -13.94 15.62
N LYS A 19 -15.09 -14.89 15.88
CA LYS A 19 -14.03 -15.31 14.98
C LYS A 19 -14.53 -15.65 13.57
N VAL A 20 -15.62 -16.41 13.42
CA VAL A 20 -16.19 -16.80 12.10
C VAL A 20 -16.69 -15.61 11.30
N TRP A 21 -17.30 -14.62 11.98
CA TRP A 21 -17.73 -13.38 11.33
C TRP A 21 -16.56 -12.51 10.92
N ILE A 22 -15.52 -12.46 11.76
CA ILE A 22 -14.26 -11.79 11.41
C ILE A 22 -13.60 -12.48 10.20
N THR A 23 -13.51 -13.82 10.17
CA THR A 23 -12.95 -14.53 9.02
C THR A 23 -13.76 -14.30 7.75
N LEU A 24 -15.10 -14.29 7.85
CA LEU A 24 -15.97 -14.01 6.71
C LEU A 24 -15.83 -12.57 6.21
N ALA A 25 -15.71 -11.60 7.11
CA ALA A 25 -15.49 -10.20 6.74
C ALA A 25 -14.13 -10.02 6.04
N VAL A 26 -13.07 -10.61 6.58
CA VAL A 26 -11.73 -10.59 5.96
C VAL A 26 -11.76 -11.27 4.59
N ALA A 27 -12.41 -12.44 4.48
CA ALA A 27 -12.55 -13.14 3.21
C ALA A 27 -13.36 -12.32 2.18
N ALA A 28 -14.44 -11.67 2.60
CA ALA A 28 -15.26 -10.82 1.73
C ALA A 28 -14.47 -9.61 1.22
N ILE A 29 -13.64 -8.99 2.08
CA ILE A 29 -12.76 -7.88 1.68
C ILE A 29 -11.70 -8.36 0.69
N LEU A 30 -11.07 -9.51 0.94
CA LEU A 30 -10.06 -10.08 0.04
C LEU A 30 -10.64 -10.44 -1.33
N VAL A 31 -11.80 -11.11 -1.36
CA VAL A 31 -12.48 -11.48 -2.61
C VAL A 31 -12.98 -10.23 -3.34
N GLY A 32 -13.60 -9.29 -2.61
CA GLY A 32 -14.06 -8.02 -3.18
C GLY A 32 -12.92 -7.21 -3.78
N GLY A 33 -11.79 -7.11 -3.07
CA GLY A 33 -10.57 -6.44 -3.52
C GLY A 33 -9.94 -7.12 -4.74
N ALA A 34 -9.87 -8.46 -4.75
CA ALA A 34 -9.35 -9.22 -5.88
C ALA A 34 -10.23 -9.06 -7.14
N LEU A 35 -11.56 -9.04 -6.97
CA LEU A 35 -12.50 -8.84 -8.07
C LEU A 35 -12.46 -7.41 -8.61
N THR A 36 -12.36 -6.40 -7.75
CA THR A 36 -12.22 -5.00 -8.19
C THR A 36 -10.89 -4.76 -8.88
N ALA A 37 -9.79 -5.28 -8.34
CA ALA A 37 -8.48 -5.24 -9.00
C ALA A 37 -8.53 -5.96 -10.36
N GLY A 38 -9.08 -7.18 -10.40
CA GLY A 38 -9.27 -7.92 -11.65
C GLY A 38 -10.07 -7.12 -12.68
N PHE A 39 -11.18 -6.50 -12.27
CA PHE A 39 -12.03 -5.71 -13.15
C PHE A 39 -11.34 -4.43 -13.67
N LEU A 40 -10.63 -3.70 -12.80
CA LEU A 40 -9.97 -2.45 -13.16
C LEU A 40 -8.71 -2.66 -14.03
N TYR A 41 -8.01 -3.78 -13.84
CA TYR A 41 -6.74 -4.07 -14.53
C TYR A 41 -6.86 -5.10 -15.65
N LEU A 42 -8.07 -5.56 -16.00
CA LEU A 42 -8.32 -6.59 -17.01
C LEU A 42 -7.81 -6.25 -18.44
N LYS A 43 -7.53 -4.98 -18.71
CA LYS A 43 -7.07 -4.48 -20.03
C LYS A 43 -5.58 -4.19 -20.11
N ASP A 44 -4.85 -4.23 -19.00
CA ASP A 44 -3.46 -3.79 -18.94
C ASP A 44 -2.59 -4.80 -18.19
N LEU A 45 -2.12 -5.82 -18.92
CA LEU A 45 -1.25 -6.87 -18.40
C LEU A 45 0.08 -6.31 -17.86
N GLN A 46 0.56 -5.19 -18.41
CA GLN A 46 1.74 -4.48 -17.89
C GLN A 46 1.42 -3.79 -16.55
N GLY A 47 0.24 -3.16 -16.44
CA GLY A 47 -0.26 -2.58 -15.19
C GLY A 47 -0.41 -3.61 -14.05
N LEU A 48 -0.84 -4.83 -14.37
CA LEU A 48 -0.93 -5.94 -13.42
C LEU A 48 0.44 -6.38 -12.88
N TYR A 49 1.44 -6.51 -13.76
CA TYR A 49 2.81 -6.85 -13.36
C TYR A 49 3.43 -5.75 -12.48
N LEU A 50 3.26 -4.48 -12.83
CA LEU A 50 3.72 -3.34 -12.04
C LEU A 50 3.00 -3.26 -10.68
N GLY A 51 1.71 -3.55 -10.64
CA GLY A 51 0.92 -3.64 -9.40
C GLY A 51 1.40 -4.76 -8.47
N LEU A 52 1.66 -5.95 -9.02
CA LEU A 52 2.23 -7.08 -8.27
C LEU A 52 3.63 -6.79 -7.76
N LEU A 53 4.47 -6.12 -8.56
CA LEU A 53 5.79 -5.67 -8.12
C LEU A 53 5.67 -4.70 -6.94
N ARG A 54 4.75 -3.73 -7.03
CA ARG A 54 4.49 -2.77 -5.95
C ARG A 54 3.97 -3.44 -4.68
N ILE A 55 3.06 -4.40 -4.78
CA ILE A 55 2.55 -5.15 -3.60
C ILE A 55 3.69 -5.97 -2.98
N ARG A 56 4.48 -6.67 -3.79
CA ARG A 56 5.64 -7.45 -3.32
C ARG A 56 6.65 -6.55 -2.62
N ASN A 57 7.01 -5.42 -3.23
CA ASN A 57 8.01 -4.53 -2.67
C ASN A 57 7.50 -3.82 -1.40
N THR A 58 6.23 -3.44 -1.36
CA THR A 58 5.58 -2.91 -0.15
C THR A 58 5.62 -3.94 0.98
N PHE A 59 5.29 -5.21 0.68
CA PHE A 59 5.34 -6.29 1.66
C PHE A 59 6.79 -6.55 2.13
N SER A 60 7.77 -6.54 1.23
CA SER A 60 9.19 -6.68 1.57
C SER A 60 9.69 -5.56 2.49
N PHE A 61 9.24 -4.33 2.30
CA PHE A 61 9.63 -3.22 3.17
C PHE A 61 9.04 -3.37 4.58
N PHE A 62 7.72 -3.59 4.68
CA PHE A 62 7.04 -3.64 5.98
C PHE A 62 7.26 -4.94 6.76
N VAL A 63 7.46 -6.07 6.09
CA VAL A 63 7.55 -7.39 6.73
C VAL A 63 8.97 -7.91 6.81
N LEU A 64 9.80 -7.64 5.80
CA LEU A 64 11.19 -8.14 5.74
C LEU A 64 12.24 -7.07 6.10
N GLY A 65 11.85 -5.81 6.37
CA GLY A 65 12.77 -4.74 6.73
C GLY A 65 13.79 -4.40 5.64
N GLN A 66 13.52 -4.76 4.39
CA GLN A 66 14.44 -4.50 3.28
C GLN A 66 14.45 -3.00 2.92
N LYS A 67 15.60 -2.49 2.47
CA LYS A 67 15.70 -1.10 1.99
C LYS A 67 14.70 -0.86 0.85
N PRO A 68 13.94 0.24 0.89
CA PRO A 68 12.97 0.54 -0.15
C PRO A 68 13.67 0.77 -1.48
N HIS A 69 13.05 0.32 -2.58
CA HIS A 69 13.63 0.56 -3.89
C HIS A 69 13.45 2.03 -4.27
N PHE A 70 14.53 2.64 -4.75
CA PHE A 70 14.52 4.00 -5.28
C PHE A 70 14.27 3.95 -6.78
N TYR A 71 13.21 4.62 -7.23
CA TYR A 71 12.88 4.70 -8.65
C TYR A 71 13.32 6.01 -9.29
N ALA A 72 13.04 7.12 -8.61
CA ALA A 72 13.39 8.43 -9.12
C ALA A 72 13.40 9.52 -8.03
N LEU A 73 14.09 10.61 -8.33
CA LEU A 73 14.05 11.88 -7.61
C LEU A 73 13.44 12.94 -8.54
N ILE A 74 12.44 13.65 -8.06
CA ILE A 74 11.85 14.79 -8.75
C ILE A 74 12.51 16.05 -8.22
N ILE A 75 13.20 16.75 -9.11
CA ILE A 75 13.90 18.01 -8.80
C ILE A 75 13.41 19.08 -9.75
N GLU A 76 13.14 20.27 -9.20
CA GLU A 76 13.03 21.48 -9.99
C GLU A 76 14.39 22.17 -10.01
N LYS A 77 14.84 22.61 -11.18
CA LYS A 77 16.02 23.45 -11.35
C LYS A 77 15.72 24.61 -12.28
N ASN A 78 15.93 25.83 -11.80
CA ASN A 78 15.67 27.08 -12.53
C ASN A 78 14.26 27.09 -13.21
N GLY A 79 13.23 26.63 -12.49
CA GLY A 79 11.86 26.57 -13.00
C GLY A 79 11.54 25.40 -13.96
N LYS A 80 12.47 24.46 -14.15
CA LYS A 80 12.25 23.24 -14.95
C LYS A 80 12.25 22.00 -14.09
N ASP A 81 11.28 21.12 -14.31
CA ASP A 81 11.17 19.85 -13.62
C ASP A 81 11.96 18.74 -14.29
N TYR A 82 12.70 17.98 -13.47
CA TYR A 82 13.53 16.85 -13.85
C TYR A 82 13.11 15.63 -13.04
N ARG A 83 13.09 14.48 -13.71
CA ARG A 83 12.93 13.16 -13.09
C ARG A 83 14.23 12.40 -13.26
N LEU A 84 14.96 12.23 -12.17
CA LEU A 84 16.28 11.60 -12.16
C LEU A 84 16.20 10.18 -11.61
N THR A 85 16.76 9.22 -12.31
CA THR A 85 16.96 7.84 -11.85
C THR A 85 18.34 7.68 -11.21
N SER A 86 18.61 6.53 -10.59
CA SER A 86 19.91 6.26 -9.94
C SER A 86 21.09 6.18 -10.91
N ARG A 87 20.85 6.22 -12.22
CA ARG A 87 21.88 6.17 -13.27
C ARG A 87 22.12 7.52 -13.94
N ASP A 88 21.29 8.51 -13.62
CA ASP A 88 21.37 9.82 -14.23
C ASP A 88 22.38 10.69 -13.49
N PHE A 89 23.13 11.47 -14.26
CA PHE A 89 23.97 12.54 -13.72
C PHE A 89 23.19 13.85 -13.76
N PHE A 90 23.23 14.59 -12.66
CA PHE A 90 22.56 15.87 -12.55
C PHE A 90 23.56 16.94 -12.15
N GLU A 91 23.84 17.84 -13.09
CA GLU A 91 24.80 18.91 -12.90
C GLU A 91 24.12 20.13 -12.25
N VAL A 92 24.71 20.62 -11.17
CA VAL A 92 24.30 21.84 -10.46
C VAL A 92 25.48 22.80 -10.44
N SER A 93 25.28 24.02 -10.92
CA SER A 93 26.27 25.09 -10.87
C SER A 93 25.93 26.11 -9.77
N TYR A 94 26.88 26.97 -9.40
CA TYR A 94 26.72 27.91 -8.30
C TYR A 94 25.59 28.95 -8.49
N ARG A 95 25.13 29.17 -9.72
CA ARG A 95 24.02 30.08 -10.04
C ARG A 95 22.68 29.38 -10.15
N ASP A 96 22.67 28.05 -10.10
CA ASP A 96 21.46 27.29 -10.26
C ASP A 96 20.68 27.25 -8.95
N GLU A 97 19.40 27.56 -9.05
CA GLU A 97 18.44 27.32 -7.98
C GLU A 97 17.81 25.95 -8.21
N PHE A 98 17.77 25.11 -7.18
CA PHE A 98 17.10 23.83 -7.26
C PHE A 98 16.33 23.49 -5.99
N VAL A 99 15.27 22.71 -6.15
CA VAL A 99 14.42 22.22 -5.07
C VAL A 99 14.18 20.73 -5.30
N ILE A 100 14.47 19.92 -4.28
CA ILE A 100 14.06 18.52 -4.26
C ILE A 100 12.58 18.47 -3.88
N LYS A 101 11.73 18.06 -4.81
CA LYS A 101 10.28 18.01 -4.61
C LYS A 101 9.83 16.69 -4.00
N GLU A 102 10.32 15.57 -4.53
CA GLU A 102 9.81 14.25 -4.18
C GLU A 102 10.84 13.15 -4.44
N ALA A 103 10.93 12.17 -3.53
CA ALA A 103 11.63 10.92 -3.76
C ALA A 103 10.63 9.78 -4.01
N VAL A 104 10.63 9.23 -5.22
CA VAL A 104 9.73 8.14 -5.63
C VAL A 104 10.34 6.81 -5.20
N THR A 105 9.73 6.21 -4.18
CA THR A 105 10.15 4.92 -3.60
C THR A 105 8.97 3.97 -3.42
N ASP A 106 9.24 2.74 -2.98
CA ASP A 106 8.20 1.77 -2.61
C ASP A 106 7.46 2.10 -1.29
N VAL A 107 7.85 3.17 -0.59
CA VAL A 107 7.26 3.50 0.71
C VAL A 107 6.03 4.38 0.54
N LEU A 108 4.87 3.87 0.96
CA LEU A 108 3.59 4.57 0.88
C LEU A 108 3.41 5.68 1.91
N TYR A 109 4.15 5.63 3.02
CA TYR A 109 4.06 6.57 4.14
C TYR A 109 5.44 7.07 4.54
N GLY A 110 5.96 8.08 3.83
CA GLY A 110 6.97 9.07 4.26
C GLY A 110 8.23 8.64 5.03
N GLY A 111 8.54 7.35 5.14
CA GLY A 111 9.62 6.82 5.98
C GLY A 111 10.74 6.17 5.17
N GLY A 112 11.93 6.07 5.77
CA GLY A 112 13.04 5.32 5.19
C GLY A 112 13.82 6.02 4.08
N VAL A 113 13.58 7.31 3.84
CA VAL A 113 14.40 8.16 2.96
C VAL A 113 15.18 9.15 3.82
N THR A 114 16.49 9.13 3.70
CA THR A 114 17.41 10.12 4.30
C THR A 114 18.12 10.81 3.16
N VAL A 115 18.18 12.14 3.21
CA VAL A 115 18.97 12.93 2.26
C VAL A 115 20.26 13.30 2.98
N ASP A 116 21.39 12.87 2.44
CA ASP A 116 22.72 13.25 2.90
C ASP A 116 23.37 14.12 1.83
N LEU A 117 23.94 15.25 2.24
CA LEU A 117 24.54 16.25 1.36
C LEU A 117 25.95 16.50 1.85
N ASP A 118 26.92 15.84 1.20
CA ASP A 118 28.34 16.13 1.38
C ASP A 118 28.78 17.16 0.33
N GLY A 119 29.48 18.21 0.76
CA GLY A 119 29.95 19.32 -0.06
C GLY A 119 31.40 19.68 0.19
#